data_AF-A0A963Z590-F1
#
_entry.id   AF-A0A963Z590-F1
#
_cell.length_a   1.000
_cell.length_b   1.000
_cell.length_c   1.000
_cell.angle_alpha   90.00
_cell.angle_beta   90.00
_cell.angle_gamma   90.00
#
_symmetry.space_group_name_H-M   'P 1'
#
loop_
_entity.id
_entity.type
_entity.pdbx_description
1 polymer ?
#
loop_
_entity_poly.entity_id
_entity_poly.type
_entity_poly.pdbx_seq_one_letter_code
_entity_poly.pdbx_strand_id
1 'polypeptide(L)'
;MNQVSPDCGPRPAAPIHAPNFSTGSAPMGIDPHRIRDAILAKRTQIAALELEWSSASERAAARAAGGTARLGERETWDRATWDRYLSAASDCQDAYMPRLRRLYAEVTRLEFLADPLPTNTRRVA
;
A
#
# COMPACT_ATOMS: atom_id res chain seq x y z
N MET A 1 -3.05 25.56 -26.51
CA MET A 1 -3.27 24.88 -25.21
C MET A 1 -3.18 23.39 -25.44
N ASN A 2 -2.02 22.78 -25.20
CA ASN A 2 -1.80 21.36 -25.41
C ASN A 2 -2.01 20.64 -24.07
N GLN A 3 -3.02 19.77 -24.00
CA GLN A 3 -3.27 18.92 -22.84
C GLN A 3 -2.22 17.81 -22.81
N VAL A 4 -1.33 17.85 -21.83
CA VAL A 4 -0.40 16.76 -21.52
C VAL A 4 -1.11 15.87 -20.49
N SER A 5 -1.72 14.79 -20.95
CA SER A 5 -2.28 13.77 -20.07
C SER A 5 -1.16 13.11 -19.25
N PRO A 6 -1.32 12.95 -17.92
CA PRO A 6 -0.36 12.21 -17.11
C PRO A 6 -0.47 10.72 -17.41
N ASP A 7 0.53 10.20 -18.12
CA ASP A 7 0.69 8.76 -18.35
C ASP A 7 1.04 8.05 -17.03
N CYS A 8 0.01 7.50 -16.38
CA CYS A 8 0.10 6.58 -15.25
C CYS A 8 0.00 5.12 -15.74
N GLY A 9 0.70 4.79 -16.82
CA GLY A 9 0.71 3.44 -17.38
C GLY A 9 1.40 2.40 -16.49
N PRO A 10 0.90 1.15 -16.44
CA PRO A 10 1.53 0.08 -15.68
C PRO A 10 2.77 -0.46 -16.41
N ARG A 11 3.87 -0.61 -15.68
CA ARG A 11 5.09 -1.30 -16.15
C ARG A 11 4.80 -2.82 -16.19
N PRO A 12 5.23 -3.57 -17.23
CA PRO A 12 5.06 -5.02 -17.24
C PRO A 12 5.90 -5.66 -16.12
N ALA A 13 5.24 -6.38 -15.21
CA ALA A 13 5.89 -7.16 -14.17
C ALA A 13 6.44 -8.47 -14.74
N ALA A 14 7.71 -8.75 -14.45
CA ALA A 14 8.35 -10.03 -14.74
C ALA A 14 7.64 -11.19 -13.98
N PRO A 15 7.70 -12.44 -14.50
CA PRO A 15 7.03 -13.57 -13.88
C PRO A 15 7.68 -13.91 -12.54
N ILE A 16 6.92 -13.79 -11.46
CA ILE A 16 7.33 -14.21 -10.12
C ILE A 16 7.19 -15.74 -10.04
N HIS A 17 8.32 -16.41 -9.84
CA HIS A 17 8.39 -17.84 -9.49
C HIS A 17 7.53 -18.09 -8.25
N ALA A 18 6.46 -18.87 -8.40
CA ALA A 18 5.67 -19.35 -7.27
C ALA A 18 6.41 -20.49 -6.57
N PRO A 19 6.68 -20.42 -5.25
CA PRO A 19 7.06 -21.60 -4.50
C PRO A 19 5.83 -22.50 -4.33
N ASN A 20 6.03 -23.78 -4.65
CA ASN A 20 5.04 -24.85 -4.49
C ASN A 20 4.83 -25.09 -2.99
N PHE A 21 3.71 -24.63 -2.44
CA PHE A 21 3.32 -24.99 -1.08
C PHE A 21 2.57 -26.31 -1.11
N SER A 22 3.32 -27.41 -0.88
CA SER A 22 2.74 -28.72 -0.57
C SER A 22 1.71 -28.54 0.54
N THR A 23 0.45 -28.78 0.20
CA THR A 23 -0.68 -28.71 1.11
C THR A 23 -0.68 -29.97 1.98
N GLY A 24 0.11 -29.92 3.06
CA GLY A 24 -0.04 -30.83 4.18
C GLY A 24 -1.24 -30.37 5.01
N SER A 25 -2.28 -31.20 5.06
CA SER A 25 -3.46 -31.02 5.91
C SER A 25 -3.08 -30.66 7.34
N ALA A 26 -3.56 -29.51 7.82
CA ALA A 26 -3.57 -29.17 9.24
C ALA A 26 -5.02 -29.06 9.73
N PRO A 27 -5.33 -29.56 10.94
CA PRO A 27 -6.70 -29.66 11.45
C PRO A 27 -7.26 -28.28 11.82
N MET A 28 -8.60 -28.21 11.90
CA MET A 28 -9.37 -27.02 12.24
C MET A 28 -8.83 -26.28 13.48
N GLY A 29 -8.10 -25.20 13.22
CA GLY A 29 -7.63 -24.23 14.20
C GLY A 29 -6.92 -23.11 13.44
N ILE A 30 -7.35 -21.87 13.61
CA ILE A 30 -6.66 -20.74 12.97
C ILE A 30 -5.30 -20.63 13.68
N ASP A 31 -4.22 -20.93 12.96
CA ASP A 31 -2.85 -20.86 13.49
C ASP A 31 -2.46 -19.39 13.74
N PRO A 32 -2.24 -18.97 15.00
CA PRO A 32 -1.91 -17.59 15.35
C PRO A 32 -0.59 -17.11 14.72
N HIS A 33 0.37 -18.01 14.49
CA HIS A 33 1.64 -17.66 13.83
C HIS A 33 1.40 -17.31 12.37
N ARG A 34 0.56 -18.09 11.67
CA ARG A 34 0.16 -17.78 10.29
C ARG A 34 -0.60 -16.47 10.17
N ILE A 35 -1.45 -16.12 11.14
CA ILE A 35 -2.13 -14.82 11.14
C ILE A 35 -1.10 -13.68 11.29
N ARG A 36 -0.15 -13.80 12.22
CA ARG A 36 0.89 -12.80 12.42
C ARG A 36 1.75 -12.61 11.17
N ASP A 37 2.16 -13.70 10.54
CA ASP A 37 2.93 -13.66 9.29
C ASP A 37 2.14 -13.00 8.16
N ALA A 38 0.84 -13.30 8.06
CA ALA A 38 -0.04 -12.64 7.10
C ALA A 38 -0.17 -11.13 7.36
N ILE A 39 -0.31 -10.70 8.63
CA ILE A 39 -0.34 -9.27 8.99
C ILE A 39 0.96 -8.57 8.56
N LEU A 40 2.11 -9.16 8.88
CA LEU A 40 3.41 -8.61 8.49
C LEU A 40 3.52 -8.47 6.97
N ALA A 41 3.18 -9.54 6.23
CA ALA A 41 3.20 -9.51 4.76
C ALA A 41 2.30 -8.41 4.18
N LYS A 42 1.10 -8.19 4.75
CA LYS A 42 0.19 -7.13 4.31
C LYS A 42 0.70 -5.73 4.65
N ARG A 43 1.28 -5.54 5.83
CA ARG A 43 1.92 -4.26 6.20
C ARG A 43 3.10 -3.92 5.29
N THR A 44 3.89 -4.92 4.88
CA THR A 44 4.93 -4.73 3.86
C THR A 44 4.35 -4.32 2.50
N GLN A 45 3.22 -4.93 2.08
CA GLN A 45 2.53 -4.55 0.84
C GLN A 45 1.99 -3.11 0.89
N ILE A 46 1.46 -2.68 2.05
CA ILE A 46 1.01 -1.30 2.26
C ILE A 46 2.19 -0.33 2.11
N ALA A 47 3.29 -0.57 2.83
CA ALA A 47 4.47 0.29 2.76
C ALA A 47 5.05 0.39 1.34
N ALA A 48 5.10 -0.74 0.61
CA ALA A 48 5.54 -0.75 -0.78
C ALA A 48 4.61 0.08 -1.68
N LEU A 49 3.30 0.00 -1.47
CA LEU A 49 2.31 0.72 -2.26
C LEU A 49 2.30 2.23 -1.96
N GLU A 50 2.47 2.62 -0.69
CA GLU A 50 2.63 4.02 -0.27
C GLU A 50 3.89 4.65 -0.87
N LEU A 51 4.99 3.89 -0.92
CA LEU A 51 6.23 4.31 -1.56
C LEU A 51 6.06 4.46 -3.08
N GLU A 52 5.36 3.53 -3.71
CA GLU A 52 5.05 3.60 -5.14
C GLU A 52 4.22 4.84 -5.45
N TRP A 53 3.17 5.10 -4.67
CA TRP A 53 2.31 6.27 -4.83
C TRP A 53 3.11 7.57 -4.66
N SER A 54 3.90 7.67 -3.58
CA SER A 54 4.79 8.81 -3.34
C SER A 54 5.72 9.07 -4.53
N SER A 55 6.33 8.02 -5.08
CA SER A 55 7.24 8.09 -6.22
C SER A 55 6.54 8.43 -7.54
N ALA A 56 5.29 8.01 -7.72
CA ALA A 56 4.47 8.38 -8.87
C ALA A 56 4.09 9.86 -8.82
N SER A 57 3.64 10.34 -7.65
CA SER A 57 3.27 11.73 -7.38
C SER A 57 4.46 12.67 -7.59
N GLU A 58 5.64 12.32 -7.09
CA GLU A 58 6.88 13.10 -7.32
C GLU A 58 7.21 13.23 -8.81
N ARG A 59 7.13 12.13 -9.56
CA ARG A 59 7.38 12.16 -11.01
C ARG A 59 6.34 13.00 -11.76
N ALA A 60 5.07 12.90 -11.37
CA ALA A 60 4.00 13.70 -11.97
C ALA A 60 4.19 15.19 -11.68
N ALA A 61 4.54 15.55 -10.44
CA ALA A 61 4.83 16.93 -10.05
C ALA A 61 6.07 17.50 -10.75
N ALA A 62 7.14 16.72 -10.89
CA ALA A 62 8.33 17.11 -11.65
C ALA A 62 8.01 17.41 -13.13
N ARG A 63 7.21 16.55 -13.76
CA ARG A 63 6.75 16.77 -15.15
C ARG A 63 5.90 18.02 -15.28
N ALA A 64 5.00 18.28 -14.33
CA ALA A 64 4.17 19.48 -14.30
C ALA A 64 5.01 20.77 -14.13
N ALA A 65 6.17 20.68 -13.47
CA ALA A 65 7.13 21.78 -13.34
C ALA A 65 8.01 21.97 -14.60
N GLY A 66 7.81 21.18 -15.67
CA GLY A 66 8.60 21.25 -16.90
C GLY A 66 9.97 20.56 -16.82
N GLY A 67 10.23 19.81 -15.75
CA GLY A 67 11.50 19.11 -15.52
C GLY A 67 11.43 17.62 -15.85
N THR A 68 12.54 17.07 -16.35
CA THR A 68 12.78 15.61 -16.44
C THR A 68 13.46 15.06 -15.18
N ALA A 69 13.96 15.93 -14.30
CA ALA A 69 14.67 15.58 -13.08
C ALA A 69 13.70 15.38 -11.89
N ARG A 70 14.08 14.53 -10.93
CA ARG A 70 13.38 14.40 -9.64
C ARG A 70 13.27 15.76 -8.97
N LEU A 71 12.15 16.00 -8.30
CA LEU A 71 12.09 17.06 -7.30
C LEU A 71 13.21 16.77 -6.28
N GLY A 72 13.96 17.79 -5.87
CA GLY A 72 15.06 17.65 -4.91
C GLY A 72 14.60 17.12 -3.55
N GLU A 73 15.43 17.24 -2.52
CA GLU A 73 15.05 16.81 -1.18
C GLU A 73 13.76 17.52 -0.70
N ARG A 74 12.82 16.76 -0.13
CA ARG A 74 11.51 17.31 0.30
C ARG A 74 11.63 18.44 1.30
N GLU A 75 12.71 18.44 2.09
CA GLU A 75 13.02 19.48 3.08
C GLU A 75 13.31 20.84 2.44
N THR A 76 13.70 20.87 1.16
CA THR A 76 14.03 22.10 0.43
C THR A 76 12.89 22.58 -0.47
N TRP A 77 11.73 21.92 -0.44
CA TRP A 77 10.62 22.29 -1.31
C TRP A 77 9.97 23.59 -0.86
N ASP A 78 9.86 24.54 -1.78
CA ASP A 78 9.05 25.72 -1.58
C ASP A 78 7.55 25.40 -1.60
N ARG A 79 6.73 26.38 -1.22
CA ARG A 79 5.27 26.22 -1.16
C ARG A 79 4.69 25.78 -2.52
N ALA A 80 5.17 26.36 -3.61
CA ALA A 80 4.72 26.05 -4.96
C ALA A 80 5.04 24.59 -5.35
N THR A 81 6.19 24.07 -4.94
CA THR A 81 6.57 22.67 -5.16
C THR A 81 5.73 21.72 -4.32
N TRP A 82 5.44 22.08 -3.06
CA TRP A 82 4.49 21.32 -2.24
C TRP A 82 3.09 21.27 -2.85
N ASP A 83 2.54 22.40 -3.30
CA ASP A 83 1.20 22.44 -3.88
C ASP A 83 1.12 21.61 -5.18
N ARG A 84 2.16 21.66 -6.03
CA ARG A 84 2.27 20.79 -7.22
C ARG A 84 2.32 19.30 -6.84
N TYR A 85 3.09 18.95 -5.82
CA TYR A 85 3.14 17.57 -5.32
C TYR A 85 1.79 17.09 -4.80
N LEU A 86 1.08 17.91 -4.01
CA LEU A 86 -0.24 17.55 -3.46
C LEU A 86 -1.29 17.42 -4.56
N SER A 87 -1.26 18.28 -5.57
CA SER A 87 -2.13 18.14 -6.75
C SER A 87 -1.85 16.83 -7.47
N ALA A 88 -0.58 16.54 -7.78
CA ALA A 88 -0.20 15.30 -8.45
C ALA A 88 -0.55 14.04 -7.63
N ALA A 89 -0.40 14.10 -6.31
CA ALA A 89 -0.77 13.01 -5.41
C ALA A 89 -2.28 12.76 -5.42
N SER A 90 -3.07 13.82 -5.47
CA SER A 90 -4.54 13.76 -5.60
C SER A 90 -4.95 13.15 -6.94
N ASP A 91 -4.28 13.52 -8.03
CA ASP A 91 -4.55 12.96 -9.37
C ASP A 91 -4.22 11.45 -9.43
N CYS A 92 -3.17 11.02 -8.73
CA CYS A 92 -2.84 9.59 -8.62
C CYS A 92 -3.76 8.81 -7.67
N GLN A 93 -4.59 9.49 -6.86
CA GLN A 93 -5.35 8.86 -5.78
C GLN A 93 -6.22 7.69 -6.25
N ASP A 94 -6.88 7.82 -7.41
CA ASP A 94 -7.80 6.80 -7.93
C ASP A 94 -7.11 5.47 -8.26
N ALA A 95 -5.82 5.50 -8.59
CA ALA A 95 -5.05 4.29 -8.87
C ALA A 95 -4.59 3.56 -7.59
N TYR A 96 -4.38 4.29 -6.50
CA TYR A 96 -3.74 3.77 -5.28
C TYR A 96 -4.72 3.55 -4.12
N MET A 97 -5.69 4.45 -3.91
CA MET A 97 -6.61 4.39 -2.77
C MET A 97 -7.45 3.13 -2.69
N PRO A 98 -8.06 2.62 -3.78
CA PRO A 98 -8.85 1.39 -3.70
C PRO A 98 -8.01 0.19 -3.21
N ARG A 99 -6.76 0.11 -3.66
CA ARG A 99 -5.81 -0.95 -3.28
C ARG A 99 -5.37 -0.81 -1.83
N LEU A 100 -5.03 0.41 -1.38
CA LEU A 100 -4.69 0.69 0.01
C LEU A 100 -5.85 0.38 0.96
N ARG A 101 -7.06 0.87 0.66
CA ARG A 101 -8.27 0.60 1.47
C ARG A 101 -8.52 -0.90 1.63
N ARG A 102 -8.37 -1.67 0.56
CA ARG A 102 -8.48 -3.12 0.61
C ARG A 102 -7.43 -3.74 1.53
N LEU A 103 -6.16 -3.34 1.40
CA LEU A 103 -5.09 -3.87 2.24
C LEU A 103 -5.29 -3.54 3.73
N TYR A 104 -5.70 -2.31 4.07
CA TYR A 104 -6.01 -1.96 5.45
C TYR A 104 -7.19 -2.79 5.99
N ALA A 105 -8.26 -2.97 5.21
CA ALA A 105 -9.39 -3.81 5.62
C ALA A 105 -8.97 -5.28 5.84
N GLU A 106 -8.08 -5.81 4.99
CA GLU A 106 -7.50 -7.15 5.16
C GLU A 106 -6.66 -7.25 6.45
N VAL A 107 -5.84 -6.24 6.75
CA VAL A 107 -5.07 -6.16 8.01
C VAL A 107 -6.01 -6.13 9.22
N THR A 108 -7.00 -5.25 9.24
CA THR A 108 -7.98 -5.16 10.33
C THR A 108 -8.71 -6.48 10.55
N ARG A 109 -9.09 -7.16 9.46
CA ARG A 109 -9.71 -8.49 9.55
C ARG A 109 -8.79 -9.53 10.18
N LEU A 110 -7.50 -9.53 9.81
CA LEU A 110 -6.52 -10.45 10.37
C LEU A 110 -6.22 -10.13 11.84
N GLU A 111 -6.16 -8.85 12.22
CA GLU A 111 -6.01 -8.41 13.60
C GLU A 111 -7.19 -8.89 14.47
N PHE A 112 -8.41 -8.80 13.96
CA PHE A 112 -9.60 -9.35 14.64
C PHE A 112 -9.54 -10.86 14.83
N LEU A 113 -8.96 -11.61 13.88
CA LEU A 113 -8.76 -13.06 14.00
C LEU A 113 -7.61 -13.42 14.95
N ALA A 114 -6.61 -12.54 15.10
CA ALA A 114 -5.49 -12.72 16.02
C ALA A 114 -5.89 -12.48 17.48
N ASP A 115 -6.87 -11.59 17.70
CA ASP A 115 -7.36 -11.23 19.03
C ASP A 115 -8.87 -11.48 19.10
N PRO A 116 -9.31 -12.75 19.24
CA PRO A 116 -10.69 -13.01 19.59
C PRO A 116 -10.90 -12.40 20.98
N LEU A 117 -11.61 -11.27 21.03
CA LEU A 117 -12.12 -10.59 22.23
C LEU A 117 -12.24 -11.58 23.40
N PRO A 118 -11.78 -11.27 24.63
CA PRO A 118 -11.89 -12.20 25.74
C PRO A 118 -13.37 -12.57 25.91
N THR A 119 -13.74 -13.77 25.45
CA THR A 119 -15.01 -14.39 25.78
C THR A 119 -15.04 -14.40 27.29
N ASN A 120 -15.92 -13.57 27.84
CA ASN A 120 -16.22 -13.43 29.25
C ASN A 120 -16.30 -14.83 29.88
N THR A 121 -15.18 -15.34 30.38
CA THR A 121 -15.13 -16.50 31.25
C THR A 121 -15.68 -16.01 32.58
N ARG A 122 -17.01 -15.94 32.60
CA ARG A 122 -17.85 -15.91 33.78
C ARG A 122 -17.54 -17.18 34.58
N ARG A 123 -16.44 -17.16 35.34
CA ARG A 123 -16.27 -18.06 36.49
C ARG A 123 -17.18 -17.53 37.58
N VAL A 124 -18.42 -18.01 37.56
CA VAL A 124 -19.21 -18.17 38.77
C VAL A 124 -18.77 -19.51 39.34
N ALA A 125 -18.03 -19.48 40.44
CA ALA A 125 -18.01 -20.47 41.51
C ALA A 125 -17.25 -19.86 42.69
#